data_AF-F9XRK5-F1
#
_entry.id   AF-F9XRK5-F1
#
_cell.length_a   1.000
_cell.length_b   1.000
_cell.length_c   1.000
_cell.angle_alpha   90.00
_cell.angle_beta   90.00
_cell.angle_gamma   90.00
#
_symmetry.space_group_name_H-M   'P 1'
#
loop_
_entity.id
_entity.type
_entity.pdbx_description
1 polymer ?
#
loop_
_entity_poly.entity_id
_entity_poly.type
_entity_poly.pdbx_seq_one_letter_code
_entity_poly.pdbx_strand_id
1 'polypeptide(L)'
;MSIKHATKTKRAPSHLLAPIIRLRRHEVLDILLPTLREHHIPVPGSAVKEAIALPLPLATIYLDRLFALEWDVNTALSNTEPPVLSIALADIMLVCWLLRRGADPNTPCDIDCTPLSIAVREAPVPVVELLLHHAQDSHNGHLVFHTVHRPDPKECTSLTRTLHRYNKPIDDILYQDARSYNLRAHFVRGTPLYYACKNGKPSVALTLIELGADPDKPCMRYNQAVGPTPREVAATNGWSRELMERLK
;
A
#
# COMPACT_ATOMS: atom_id res chain seq x y z
N MET A 1 -36.89 10.55 10.38
CA MET A 1 -36.49 9.18 9.99
C MET A 1 -35.68 9.27 8.70
N SER A 2 -34.42 8.86 8.58
CA SER A 2 -33.24 8.86 9.45
C SER A 2 -32.10 8.53 8.47
N ILE A 3 -31.02 9.31 8.41
CA ILE A 3 -29.86 9.06 7.52
C ILE A 3 -29.31 7.63 7.72
N LYS A 4 -29.49 7.07 8.93
CA LYS A 4 -29.17 5.67 9.27
C LYS A 4 -30.05 4.62 8.58
N HIS A 5 -31.27 4.98 8.17
CA HIS A 5 -32.18 4.08 7.45
C HIS A 5 -31.88 4.08 5.95
N ALA A 6 -31.61 5.25 5.35
CA ALA A 6 -31.18 5.40 3.96
C ALA A 6 -29.81 4.75 3.68
N THR A 7 -28.90 4.74 4.66
CA THR A 7 -27.62 4.03 4.55
C THR A 7 -27.77 2.51 4.70
N LYS A 8 -28.73 2.02 5.50
CA LYS A 8 -29.05 0.58 5.59
C LYS A 8 -29.71 0.05 4.32
N THR A 9 -30.59 0.83 3.68
CA THR A 9 -31.30 0.40 2.46
C THR A 9 -30.37 0.27 1.25
N LYS A 10 -29.31 1.09 1.14
CA LYS A 10 -28.31 0.97 0.06
C LYS A 10 -27.27 -0.15 0.27
N ARG A 11 -27.06 -0.60 1.51
CA ARG A 11 -26.11 -1.67 1.83
C ARG A 11 -26.55 -3.03 1.28
N ALA A 12 -27.80 -3.41 1.49
CA ALA A 12 -28.32 -4.70 1.03
C ALA A 12 -28.09 -4.96 -0.48
N PRO A 13 -28.45 -4.06 -1.41
CA PRO A 13 -28.21 -4.27 -2.84
C PRO A 13 -26.71 -4.21 -3.20
N SER A 14 -25.89 -3.40 -2.50
CA SER A 14 -24.44 -3.35 -2.75
C SER A 14 -23.76 -4.72 -2.55
N HIS A 15 -24.25 -5.51 -1.59
CA HIS A 15 -23.70 -6.84 -1.32
C HIS A 15 -24.00 -7.87 -2.42
N LEU A 16 -24.93 -7.59 -3.34
CA LEU A 16 -25.23 -8.48 -4.48
C LEU A 16 -24.19 -8.37 -5.59
N LEU A 17 -23.45 -7.26 -5.67
CA LEU A 17 -22.46 -7.02 -6.73
C LEU A 17 -21.35 -8.09 -6.74
N ALA A 18 -20.78 -8.41 -5.57
CA ALA A 18 -19.70 -9.40 -5.47
C ALA A 18 -20.14 -10.80 -5.92
N PRO A 19 -21.26 -11.39 -5.43
CA PRO A 19 -21.79 -12.65 -5.94
C PRO A 19 -22.07 -12.66 -7.45
N ILE A 20 -22.64 -11.58 -8.00
CA ILE A 20 -22.95 -11.49 -9.44
C ILE A 20 -21.68 -11.58 -10.28
N ILE A 21 -20.64 -10.85 -9.88
CA ILE A 21 -19.32 -10.84 -10.54
C ILE A 21 -18.65 -12.21 -10.41
N ARG A 22 -18.62 -12.78 -9.19
CA ARG A 22 -18.05 -14.10 -8.92
C ARG A 22 -18.67 -15.19 -9.78
N LEU A 23 -20.00 -15.17 -9.90
CA LEU A 23 -20.78 -16.11 -10.73
C LEU A 23 -20.79 -15.74 -12.22
N ARG A 24 -20.08 -14.68 -12.61
CA ARG A 24 -19.93 -14.19 -13.99
C ARG A 24 -21.27 -13.89 -14.69
N ARG A 25 -22.29 -13.48 -13.92
CA ARG A 25 -23.63 -13.17 -14.41
C ARG A 25 -23.71 -11.76 -14.98
N HIS A 26 -22.97 -11.54 -16.06
CA HIS A 26 -22.82 -10.22 -16.68
C HIS A 26 -24.14 -9.64 -17.18
N GLU A 27 -24.99 -10.46 -17.80
CA GLU A 27 -26.34 -10.07 -18.24
C GLU A 27 -27.21 -9.56 -17.08
N VAL A 28 -27.13 -10.22 -15.91
CA VAL A 28 -27.86 -9.81 -14.72
C VAL A 28 -27.36 -8.46 -14.23
N LEU A 29 -26.05 -8.25 -14.23
CA LEU A 29 -25.49 -6.95 -13.86
C LEU A 29 -25.94 -5.86 -14.83
N ASP A 30 -25.90 -6.12 -16.13
CA ASP A 30 -26.30 -5.17 -17.18
C ASP A 30 -27.78 -4.75 -17.05
N ILE A 31 -28.66 -5.70 -16.71
CA ILE A 31 -30.08 -5.41 -16.44
C ILE A 31 -30.24 -4.52 -15.19
N LEU A 32 -29.43 -4.75 -14.15
CA LEU A 32 -29.53 -4.02 -12.88
C LEU A 32 -28.83 -2.67 -12.90
N LEU A 33 -27.86 -2.45 -13.79
CA LEU A 33 -27.02 -1.23 -13.84
C LEU A 33 -27.82 0.07 -13.80
N PRO A 34 -28.89 0.28 -14.62
CA PRO A 34 -29.67 1.52 -14.58
C PRO A 34 -30.26 1.81 -13.20
N THR A 35 -30.89 0.80 -12.58
CA THR A 35 -31.50 0.90 -11.25
C THR A 35 -30.44 1.14 -10.16
N LEU A 36 -29.32 0.43 -10.23
CA LEU A 36 -28.22 0.59 -9.27
C LEU A 36 -27.61 1.99 -9.35
N ARG A 37 -27.46 2.54 -10.56
CA ARG A 37 -26.97 3.91 -10.78
C ARG A 37 -27.96 4.95 -10.29
N GLU A 38 -29.25 4.82 -10.64
CA GLU A 38 -30.31 5.75 -10.21
C GLU A 38 -30.39 5.87 -8.68
N HIS A 39 -30.16 4.78 -7.96
CA HIS A 39 -30.17 4.78 -6.49
C HIS A 39 -28.80 5.10 -5.86
N HIS A 40 -27.77 5.40 -6.66
CA HIS A 40 -26.37 5.59 -6.22
C HIS A 40 -25.94 4.48 -5.25
N ILE A 41 -26.08 3.23 -5.68
CA ILE A 41 -25.65 2.08 -4.89
C ILE A 41 -24.11 2.05 -4.86
N PRO A 42 -23.49 2.09 -3.66
CA PRO A 42 -22.04 2.12 -3.56
C PRO A 42 -21.46 0.79 -4.03
N VAL A 43 -20.33 0.85 -4.72
CA VAL A 43 -19.54 -0.33 -5.09
C VAL A 43 -18.68 -0.74 -3.89
N PRO A 44 -18.91 -1.91 -3.26
CA PRO A 44 -18.10 -2.35 -2.14
C PRO A 44 -16.75 -2.89 -2.65
N GLY A 45 -15.69 -2.73 -1.85
CA GLY A 45 -14.37 -3.28 -2.16
C GLY A 45 -14.38 -4.80 -2.42
N SER A 46 -15.33 -5.56 -1.86
CA SER A 46 -15.51 -6.98 -2.18
C SER A 46 -15.88 -7.22 -3.64
N ALA A 47 -16.72 -6.38 -4.25
CA ALA A 47 -17.08 -6.50 -5.66
C ALA A 47 -15.88 -6.23 -6.57
N VAL A 48 -15.07 -5.23 -6.20
CA VAL A 48 -13.82 -4.90 -6.89
C VAL A 48 -12.82 -6.07 -6.82
N LYS A 49 -12.66 -6.68 -5.65
CA LYS A 49 -11.80 -7.87 -5.46
C LYS A 49 -12.25 -9.05 -6.32
N GLU A 50 -13.55 -9.31 -6.41
CA GLU A 50 -14.08 -10.36 -7.30
C GLU A 50 -13.82 -10.03 -8.77
N ALA A 51 -13.94 -8.78 -9.19
CA ALA A 51 -13.69 -8.38 -10.58
C ALA A 51 -12.23 -8.60 -10.98
N ILE A 52 -11.27 -8.21 -10.13
CA ILE A 52 -9.83 -8.37 -10.38
C ILE A 52 -9.36 -9.82 -10.34
N ALA A 53 -10.03 -10.68 -9.58
CA ALA A 53 -9.71 -12.11 -9.54
C ALA A 53 -10.05 -12.84 -10.86
N LEU A 54 -10.74 -12.19 -11.81
CA LEU A 54 -11.09 -12.76 -13.12
C LEU A 54 -9.93 -12.55 -14.13
N PRO A 55 -9.88 -13.37 -15.20
CA PRO A 55 -8.97 -13.11 -16.32
C PRO A 55 -9.18 -11.73 -16.93
N LEU A 56 -8.10 -11.09 -17.40
CA LEU A 56 -8.07 -9.70 -17.89
C LEU A 56 -9.27 -9.29 -18.77
N PRO A 57 -9.70 -10.06 -19.79
CA PRO A 57 -10.86 -9.69 -20.61
C PRO A 57 -12.15 -9.57 -19.79
N LEU A 58 -12.38 -10.47 -18.83
CA LEU A 58 -13.56 -10.41 -17.97
C LEU A 58 -13.41 -9.35 -16.88
N ALA A 59 -12.22 -9.22 -16.29
CA ALA A 59 -11.95 -8.22 -15.26
C ALA A 59 -12.27 -6.81 -15.77
N THR A 60 -11.74 -6.44 -16.94
CA THR A 60 -11.98 -5.13 -17.54
C THR A 60 -13.45 -4.85 -17.83
N ILE A 61 -14.20 -5.84 -18.32
CA ILE A 61 -15.66 -5.69 -18.53
C ILE A 61 -16.37 -5.41 -17.19
N TYR A 62 -16.08 -6.16 -16.13
CA TYR A 62 -16.71 -5.92 -14.83
C TYR A 62 -16.28 -4.58 -14.22
N LEU A 63 -15.00 -4.22 -14.32
CA LEU A 63 -14.51 -2.92 -13.84
C LEU A 63 -15.17 -1.76 -14.60
N ASP A 64 -15.39 -1.87 -15.91
CA ASP A 64 -16.13 -0.87 -16.69
C ASP A 64 -17.57 -0.70 -16.21
N ARG A 65 -18.22 -1.80 -15.79
CA ARG A 65 -19.55 -1.73 -15.17
C ARG A 65 -19.52 -1.08 -13.78
N LEU A 66 -18.47 -1.34 -12.99
CA LEU A 66 -18.29 -0.67 -11.71
C LEU A 66 -18.06 0.83 -11.90
N PHE A 67 -17.28 1.24 -12.92
CA PHE A 67 -17.14 2.64 -13.31
C PHE A 67 -18.48 3.27 -13.71
N ALA A 68 -19.36 2.53 -14.41
CA ALA A 68 -20.70 3.00 -14.74
C ALA A 68 -21.61 3.22 -13.51
N LEU A 69 -21.24 2.65 -12.35
CA LEU A 69 -21.84 2.89 -11.03
C LEU A 69 -21.12 4.00 -10.24
N GLU A 70 -20.35 4.86 -10.91
CA GLU A 70 -19.63 5.98 -10.28
C GLU A 70 -18.58 5.53 -9.25
N TRP A 71 -18.06 4.29 -9.40
CA TRP A 71 -16.94 3.84 -8.57
C TRP A 71 -15.67 4.60 -8.91
N ASP A 72 -15.10 5.25 -7.90
CA ASP A 72 -13.77 5.85 -8.00
C ASP A 72 -12.69 4.79 -7.80
N VAL A 73 -11.85 4.61 -8.82
CA VAL A 73 -10.70 3.67 -8.85
C VAL A 73 -9.71 3.90 -7.71
N ASN A 74 -9.66 5.12 -7.17
CA ASN A 74 -8.78 5.52 -6.06
C ASN A 74 -9.45 5.36 -4.69
N THR A 75 -10.65 4.77 -4.63
CA THR A 75 -11.27 4.40 -3.35
C THR A 75 -10.50 3.24 -2.71
N ALA A 76 -10.04 3.43 -1.48
CA ALA A 76 -9.42 2.37 -0.68
C ALA A 76 -10.36 1.17 -0.50
N LEU A 77 -9.84 -0.05 -0.65
CA LEU A 77 -10.65 -1.26 -0.52
C LEU A 77 -11.12 -1.48 0.93
N SER A 78 -10.35 -1.02 1.91
CA SER A 78 -10.72 -0.92 3.32
C SER A 78 -9.77 0.06 4.05
N ASN A 79 -9.98 0.28 5.35
CA ASN A 79 -9.12 1.17 6.15
C ASN A 79 -7.63 0.76 6.13
N THR A 80 -7.32 -0.49 5.83
CA THR A 80 -5.96 -1.03 5.81
C THR A 80 -5.53 -1.55 4.45
N GLU A 81 -6.41 -1.50 3.45
CA GLU A 81 -6.14 -1.99 2.11
C GLU A 81 -6.21 -0.81 1.15
N PRO A 82 -5.11 -0.49 0.43
CA PRO A 82 -5.09 0.61 -0.53
C PRO A 82 -6.09 0.38 -1.68
N PRO A 83 -6.23 1.36 -2.58
CA PRO A 83 -7.07 1.22 -3.75
C PRO A 83 -6.69 0.04 -4.64
N VAL A 84 -7.62 -0.31 -5.51
CA VAL A 84 -7.61 -1.50 -6.37
C VAL A 84 -6.30 -1.83 -7.07
N LEU A 85 -5.50 -0.83 -7.43
CA LEU A 85 -4.20 -1.04 -8.07
C LEU A 85 -3.27 -1.90 -7.21
N SER A 86 -3.42 -1.88 -5.88
CA SER A 86 -2.59 -2.66 -4.95
C SER A 86 -2.78 -4.17 -5.04
N ILE A 87 -3.90 -4.64 -5.62
CA ILE A 87 -4.20 -6.07 -5.80
C ILE A 87 -4.09 -6.52 -7.26
N ALA A 88 -3.75 -5.61 -8.18
CA ALA A 88 -3.57 -5.89 -9.61
C ALA A 88 -2.11 -6.20 -10.00
N LEU A 89 -1.18 -6.06 -9.06
CA LEU A 89 0.27 -5.95 -9.30
C LEU A 89 0.94 -7.16 -9.97
N ALA A 90 0.27 -8.32 -9.97
CA ALA A 90 0.77 -9.52 -10.63
C ALA A 90 0.57 -9.51 -12.16
N ASP A 91 -0.40 -8.73 -12.66
CA ASP A 91 -0.71 -8.62 -14.08
C ASP A 91 -0.36 -7.22 -14.59
N ILE A 92 0.78 -7.11 -15.28
CA ILE A 92 1.26 -5.83 -15.84
C ILE A 92 0.25 -5.21 -16.81
N MET A 93 -0.54 -6.02 -17.53
CA MET A 93 -1.54 -5.51 -18.47
C MET A 93 -2.73 -4.91 -17.72
N LEU A 94 -3.16 -5.54 -16.62
CA LEU A 94 -4.19 -4.98 -15.75
C LEU A 94 -3.71 -3.71 -15.03
N VAL A 95 -2.46 -3.69 -14.56
CA VAL A 95 -1.82 -2.49 -13.99
C VAL A 95 -1.85 -1.35 -15.01
N CYS A 96 -1.38 -1.57 -16.23
CA CYS A 96 -1.39 -0.56 -17.29
C CYS A 96 -2.82 -0.09 -17.60
N TRP A 97 -3.79 -0.99 -17.60
CA TRP A 97 -5.19 -0.66 -17.85
C TRP A 97 -5.76 0.23 -16.74
N LEU A 98 -5.53 -0.11 -15.47
CA LEU A 98 -5.98 0.70 -14.32
C LEU A 98 -5.33 2.08 -14.31
N LEU A 99 -4.03 2.18 -14.59
CA LEU A 99 -3.33 3.46 -14.72
C LEU A 99 -3.95 4.35 -15.81
N ARG A 100 -4.30 3.78 -16.97
CA ARG A 100 -5.03 4.51 -18.04
C ARG A 100 -6.44 4.93 -17.63
N ARG A 101 -7.04 4.26 -16.65
CA ARG A 101 -8.33 4.61 -16.04
C ARG A 101 -8.20 5.60 -14.87
N GLY A 102 -7.00 6.15 -14.63
CA GLY A 102 -6.78 7.17 -13.59
C GLY A 102 -6.46 6.60 -12.22
N ALA A 103 -6.10 5.32 -12.11
CA ALA A 103 -5.57 4.77 -10.86
C ALA A 103 -4.28 5.50 -10.49
N ASP A 104 -4.25 6.07 -9.30
CA ASP A 104 -3.10 6.73 -8.72
C ASP A 104 -2.32 5.73 -7.85
N PRO A 105 -1.05 5.42 -8.18
CA PRO A 105 -0.21 4.54 -7.37
C PRO A 105 0.03 5.03 -5.95
N ASN A 106 -0.25 6.30 -5.69
CA ASN A 106 0.06 6.97 -4.47
C ASN A 106 -1.14 7.26 -3.55
N THR A 107 -2.35 6.92 -3.97
CA THR A 107 -3.51 7.18 -3.13
C THR A 107 -3.48 6.29 -1.87
N PRO A 108 -3.46 6.86 -0.66
CA PRO A 108 -3.31 6.08 0.57
C PRO A 108 -4.66 5.57 1.11
N CYS A 109 -4.63 4.43 1.80
CA CYS A 109 -5.66 4.08 2.78
C CYS A 109 -5.40 4.76 4.13
N ASP A 110 -6.23 4.51 5.14
CA ASP A 110 -6.24 5.25 6.41
C ASP A 110 -4.95 5.15 7.23
N ILE A 111 -4.11 4.17 6.92
CA ILE A 111 -2.83 3.91 7.60
C ILE A 111 -1.63 4.37 6.77
N ASP A 112 -1.85 5.26 5.80
CA ASP A 112 -0.83 5.72 4.85
C ASP A 112 -0.12 4.58 4.12
N CYS A 113 -0.90 3.58 3.68
CA CYS A 113 -0.42 2.54 2.79
C CYS A 113 -1.00 2.78 1.40
N THR A 114 -0.17 2.74 0.37
CA THR A 114 -0.54 3.05 -1.02
C THR A 114 -0.41 1.81 -1.91
N PRO A 115 -0.96 1.80 -3.14
CA PRO A 115 -0.67 0.76 -4.11
C PRO A 115 0.83 0.58 -4.37
N LEU A 116 1.58 1.68 -4.42
CA LEU A 116 3.04 1.67 -4.57
C LEU A 116 3.74 1.07 -3.33
N SER A 117 3.21 1.26 -2.11
CA SER A 117 3.72 0.60 -0.90
C SER A 117 3.66 -0.94 -1.01
N ILE A 118 2.54 -1.47 -1.51
CA ILE A 118 2.37 -2.91 -1.72
C ILE A 118 3.28 -3.39 -2.86
N ALA A 119 3.39 -2.61 -3.94
CA ALA A 119 4.28 -2.92 -5.04
C ALA A 119 5.74 -3.03 -4.61
N VAL A 120 6.25 -2.06 -3.84
CA VAL A 120 7.60 -2.10 -3.30
C VAL A 120 7.83 -3.36 -2.45
N ARG A 121 6.83 -3.79 -1.67
CA ARG A 121 6.94 -4.96 -0.81
C ARG A 121 6.96 -6.29 -1.56
N GLU A 122 6.19 -6.42 -2.64
CA GLU A 122 5.87 -7.74 -3.21
C GLU A 122 5.92 -7.83 -4.75
N ALA A 123 5.75 -6.72 -5.47
CA ALA A 123 5.68 -6.76 -6.93
C ALA A 123 7.08 -6.95 -7.58
N PRO A 124 7.13 -7.42 -8.83
CA PRO A 124 8.35 -7.41 -9.63
C PRO A 124 8.91 -5.99 -9.80
N VAL A 125 10.23 -5.85 -9.79
CA VAL A 125 10.93 -4.54 -9.96
C VAL A 125 10.39 -3.71 -11.14
N PRO A 126 10.12 -4.27 -12.34
CA PRO A 126 9.57 -3.47 -13.44
C PRO A 126 8.19 -2.85 -13.15
N VAL A 127 7.35 -3.52 -12.36
CA VAL A 127 6.07 -2.95 -11.90
C VAL A 127 6.33 -1.80 -10.93
N VAL A 128 7.27 -1.97 -10.00
CA VAL A 128 7.65 -0.90 -9.06
C VAL A 128 8.17 0.33 -9.80
N GLU A 129 9.04 0.16 -10.78
CA GLU A 129 9.59 1.26 -11.60
C GLU A 129 8.51 1.97 -12.42
N LEU A 130 7.59 1.21 -13.03
CA LEU A 130 6.42 1.78 -13.71
C LEU A 130 5.60 2.67 -12.76
N LEU A 131 5.26 2.15 -11.57
CA LEU A 131 4.45 2.90 -10.62
C LEU A 131 5.20 4.12 -10.03
N LEU A 132 6.51 4.01 -9.81
CA LEU A 132 7.34 5.14 -9.40
C LEU A 132 7.33 6.25 -10.45
N HIS A 133 7.40 5.90 -11.73
CA HIS A 133 7.33 6.87 -12.82
C HIS A 133 6.01 7.66 -12.83
N HIS A 134 4.91 7.04 -12.38
CA HIS A 134 3.62 7.70 -12.23
C HIS A 134 3.47 8.49 -10.92
N ALA A 135 4.32 8.24 -9.92
CA ALA A 135 4.25 8.82 -8.57
C ALA A 135 5.58 9.48 -8.14
N GLN A 136 6.27 10.15 -9.07
CA GLN A 136 7.63 10.66 -8.86
C GLN A 136 7.70 11.68 -7.72
N ASP A 137 6.70 12.56 -7.61
CA ASP A 137 6.70 13.67 -6.64
C ASP A 137 6.06 13.33 -5.29
N SER A 138 5.63 12.08 -5.09
CA SER A 138 4.97 11.69 -3.85
C SER A 138 5.93 11.32 -2.71
N HIS A 139 5.50 11.59 -1.48
CA HIS A 139 6.15 11.15 -0.25
C HIS A 139 5.29 10.23 0.63
N ASN A 140 4.10 9.81 0.19
CA ASN A 140 3.24 8.92 0.97
C ASN A 140 3.75 7.47 0.99
N GLY A 141 3.20 6.66 1.88
CA GLY A 141 3.31 5.21 1.76
C GLY A 141 4.53 4.59 2.41
N HIS A 142 5.38 5.37 3.07
CA HIS A 142 6.59 4.92 3.78
C HIS A 142 7.40 3.89 2.97
N LEU A 143 7.63 4.16 1.68
CA LEU A 143 8.06 3.15 0.70
C LEU A 143 9.33 2.37 1.10
N VAL A 144 10.31 3.04 1.72
CA VAL A 144 11.57 2.41 2.13
C VAL A 144 11.36 1.38 3.25
N PHE A 145 10.37 1.58 4.13
CA PHE A 145 10.01 0.55 5.11
C PHE A 145 9.55 -0.75 4.42
N HIS A 146 8.83 -0.64 3.31
CA HIS A 146 8.34 -1.80 2.57
C HIS A 146 9.46 -2.61 1.89
N THR A 147 10.60 -2.00 1.53
CA THR A 147 11.73 -2.75 0.96
C THR A 147 12.32 -3.73 1.96
N VAL A 148 12.34 -3.38 3.25
CA VAL A 148 12.90 -4.20 4.33
C VAL A 148 12.17 -5.54 4.49
N HIS A 149 10.96 -5.68 3.96
CA HIS A 149 10.18 -6.91 4.04
C HIS A 149 10.41 -7.90 2.89
N ARG A 150 11.09 -7.50 1.81
CA ARG A 150 11.38 -8.41 0.69
C ARG A 150 12.35 -9.53 1.09
N PRO A 151 12.24 -10.73 0.53
CA PRO A 151 13.09 -11.86 0.92
C PRO A 151 14.55 -11.69 0.47
N ASP A 152 14.80 -11.18 -0.74
CA ASP A 152 16.16 -11.03 -1.29
C ASP A 152 16.82 -9.73 -0.80
N PRO A 153 17.91 -9.80 -0.02
CA PRO A 153 18.63 -8.61 0.44
C PRO A 153 19.22 -7.77 -0.71
N LYS A 154 19.61 -8.38 -1.83
CA LYS A 154 20.16 -7.63 -2.98
C LYS A 154 19.08 -6.75 -3.59
N GLU A 155 17.92 -7.34 -3.87
CA GLU A 155 16.75 -6.60 -4.34
C GLU A 155 16.33 -5.50 -3.35
N CYS A 156 16.30 -5.78 -2.04
CA CYS A 156 16.03 -4.77 -1.01
C CYS A 156 16.95 -3.56 -1.17
N THR A 157 18.27 -3.78 -1.20
CA THR A 157 19.26 -2.69 -1.28
C THR A 157 19.18 -1.93 -2.60
N SER A 158 18.92 -2.62 -3.71
CA SER A 158 18.75 -2.01 -5.03
C SER A 158 17.51 -1.11 -5.06
N LEU A 159 16.37 -1.62 -4.59
CA LEU A 159 15.12 -0.85 -4.50
C LEU A 159 15.25 0.33 -3.55
N THR A 160 15.90 0.17 -2.39
CA THR A 160 16.16 1.30 -1.48
C THR A 160 16.95 2.42 -2.16
N ARG A 161 18.00 2.08 -2.94
CA ARG A 161 18.74 3.07 -3.74
C ARG A 161 17.89 3.69 -4.84
N THR A 162 17.03 2.91 -5.50
CA THR A 162 16.08 3.45 -6.49
C THR A 162 15.10 4.43 -5.85
N LEU A 163 14.51 4.10 -4.70
CA LEU A 163 13.63 5.01 -3.96
C LEU A 163 14.35 6.30 -3.56
N HIS A 164 15.61 6.21 -3.11
CA HIS A 164 16.42 7.39 -2.82
C HIS A 164 16.61 8.29 -4.06
N ARG A 165 16.89 7.71 -5.24
CA ARG A 165 17.00 8.46 -6.50
C ARG A 165 15.70 9.15 -6.90
N TYR A 166 14.55 8.57 -6.54
CA TYR A 166 13.23 9.18 -6.68
C TYR A 166 12.86 10.11 -5.51
N ASN A 167 13.87 10.55 -4.74
CA ASN A 167 13.73 11.50 -3.64
C ASN A 167 12.76 11.06 -2.53
N LYS A 168 12.60 9.73 -2.33
CA LYS A 168 11.72 9.18 -1.30
C LYS A 168 12.39 9.24 0.08
N PRO A 169 11.63 9.49 1.16
CA PRO A 169 12.21 9.59 2.50
C PRO A 169 12.84 8.26 2.95
N ILE A 170 14.10 8.33 3.41
CA ILE A 170 14.88 7.15 3.83
C ILE A 170 14.75 6.88 5.33
N ASP A 171 14.55 7.93 6.13
CA ASP A 171 14.74 7.88 7.58
C ASP A 171 13.54 8.43 8.38
N ASP A 172 12.35 8.31 7.78
CA ASP A 172 11.11 8.69 8.42
C ASP A 172 10.64 7.63 9.41
N ILE A 173 10.11 8.09 10.54
CA ILE A 173 9.41 7.23 11.48
C ILE A 173 8.03 6.92 10.90
N LEU A 174 7.58 5.67 11.03
CA LEU A 174 6.28 5.27 10.49
C LEU A 174 5.09 6.03 11.09
N TYR A 175 4.06 6.22 10.27
CA TYR A 175 2.73 6.72 10.64
C TYR A 175 2.73 8.09 11.31
N GLN A 176 3.48 9.04 10.72
CA GLN A 176 3.58 10.41 11.24
C GLN A 176 2.53 11.37 10.67
N ASP A 177 1.85 11.03 9.57
CA ASP A 177 0.71 11.81 9.11
C ASP A 177 -0.44 11.73 10.12
N ALA A 178 -1.27 12.78 10.16
CA ALA A 178 -2.31 12.91 11.17
C ALA A 178 -3.29 11.72 11.20
N ARG A 179 -3.65 11.17 10.03
CA ARG A 179 -4.65 10.11 9.94
C ARG A 179 -4.09 8.78 10.43
N SER A 180 -2.93 8.38 9.93
CA SER A 180 -2.30 7.12 10.34
C SER A 180 -1.82 7.18 11.79
N TYR A 181 -1.33 8.34 12.25
CA TYR A 181 -0.94 8.57 13.64
C TYR A 181 -2.11 8.26 14.59
N ASN A 182 -3.31 8.80 14.32
CA ASN A 182 -4.48 8.55 15.16
C ASN A 182 -4.83 7.05 15.29
N LEU A 183 -4.57 6.27 14.24
CA LEU A 183 -4.83 4.82 14.24
C LEU A 183 -3.67 3.99 14.80
N ARG A 184 -2.43 4.49 14.71
CA ARG A 184 -1.22 3.67 14.91
C ARG A 184 -0.29 4.17 16.02
N ALA A 185 -0.55 5.33 16.63
CA ALA A 185 0.31 5.94 17.65
C ALA A 185 0.55 5.04 18.87
N HIS A 186 -0.40 4.19 19.23
CA HIS A 186 -0.27 3.28 20.37
C HIS A 186 0.70 2.11 20.11
N PHE A 187 1.03 1.82 18.85
CA PHE A 187 2.08 0.86 18.48
C PHE A 187 3.47 1.51 18.53
N VAL A 188 4.50 0.68 18.61
CA VAL A 188 5.89 1.12 18.42
C VAL A 188 6.12 1.39 16.92
N ARG A 189 6.56 2.61 16.61
CA ARG A 189 6.82 3.10 15.25
C ARG A 189 8.30 3.42 15.15
N GLY A 190 9.02 2.70 14.28
CA GLY A 190 10.45 2.90 14.05
C GLY A 190 10.74 3.48 12.67
N THR A 191 12.02 3.70 12.41
CA THR A 191 12.56 4.00 11.08
C THR A 191 12.76 2.73 10.26
N PRO A 192 12.91 2.80 8.93
CA PRO A 192 13.32 1.66 8.13
C PRO A 192 14.60 0.99 8.64
N LEU A 193 15.56 1.78 9.16
CA LEU A 193 16.81 1.27 9.72
C LEU A 193 16.57 0.41 10.96
N TYR A 194 15.69 0.84 11.87
CA TYR A 194 15.28 0.02 13.02
C TYR A 194 14.76 -1.36 12.59
N TYR A 195 13.86 -1.41 11.60
CA TYR A 195 13.30 -2.68 11.12
C TYR A 195 14.34 -3.53 10.38
N ALA A 196 15.28 -2.92 9.67
CA ALA A 196 16.39 -3.66 9.04
C ALA A 196 17.28 -4.34 10.10
N CYS A 197 17.62 -3.62 11.17
CA CYS A 197 18.35 -4.18 12.31
C CYS A 197 17.54 -5.28 13.01
N LYS A 198 16.27 -5.02 13.33
CA LYS A 198 15.37 -5.98 14.01
C LYS A 198 15.18 -7.27 13.22
N ASN A 199 15.10 -7.18 11.89
CA ASN A 199 14.89 -8.35 11.03
C ASN A 199 16.21 -9.05 10.64
N GLY A 200 17.35 -8.63 11.19
CA GLY A 200 18.65 -9.25 10.91
C GLY A 200 19.12 -9.06 9.47
N LYS A 201 18.89 -7.86 8.88
CA LYS A 201 19.24 -7.54 7.49
C LYS A 201 20.42 -6.55 7.40
N PRO A 202 21.66 -6.98 7.68
CA PRO A 202 22.82 -6.09 7.75
C PRO A 202 23.11 -5.34 6.45
N SER A 203 22.98 -5.98 5.28
CA SER A 203 23.21 -5.32 3.99
C SER A 203 22.23 -4.17 3.73
N VAL A 204 20.98 -4.33 4.17
CA VAL A 204 19.93 -3.29 4.04
C VAL A 204 20.20 -2.16 5.03
N ALA A 205 20.53 -2.48 6.28
CA ALA A 205 20.89 -1.48 7.29
C ALA A 205 22.11 -0.65 6.87
N LEU A 206 23.17 -1.28 6.36
CA LEU A 206 24.33 -0.58 5.80
C LEU A 206 23.94 0.37 4.67
N THR A 207 23.09 -0.10 3.74
CA THR A 207 22.63 0.73 2.63
C THR A 207 21.83 1.94 3.14
N LEU A 208 21.00 1.78 4.17
CA LEU A 208 20.24 2.89 4.75
C LEU A 208 21.16 3.92 5.40
N ILE A 209 22.20 3.49 6.12
CA ILE A 209 23.21 4.40 6.71
C ILE A 209 24.00 5.13 5.62
N GLU A 210 24.43 4.41 4.57
CA GLU A 210 25.11 5.01 3.40
C GLU A 210 24.26 6.09 2.73
N LEU A 211 22.92 5.99 2.86
CA LEU A 211 21.96 6.96 2.34
C LEU A 211 21.51 8.01 3.39
N GLY A 212 22.16 8.04 4.56
CA GLY A 212 21.96 9.07 5.59
C GLY A 212 20.94 8.74 6.68
N ALA A 213 20.56 7.47 6.87
CA ALA A 213 19.69 7.09 7.98
C ALA A 213 20.41 7.22 9.34
N ASP A 214 19.74 7.82 10.33
CA ASP A 214 20.29 8.03 11.66
C ASP A 214 20.19 6.74 12.52
N PRO A 215 21.33 6.16 12.94
CA PRO A 215 21.36 4.93 13.72
C PRO A 215 20.93 5.10 15.17
N ASP A 216 20.82 6.33 15.67
CA ASP A 216 20.36 6.66 17.02
C ASP A 216 18.91 7.13 17.07
N LYS A 217 18.26 7.31 15.92
CA LYS A 217 16.87 7.76 15.87
C LYS A 217 15.97 6.77 16.62
N PRO A 218 15.28 7.22 17.68
CA PRO A 218 14.53 6.31 18.54
C PRO A 218 13.23 5.87 17.86
N CYS A 219 12.72 4.72 18.30
CA CYS A 219 11.32 4.40 18.01
C CYS A 219 10.39 5.29 18.86
N MET A 220 9.18 5.51 18.34
CA MET A 220 8.17 6.34 18.99
C MET A 220 6.94 5.51 19.31
N ARG A 221 6.37 5.72 20.50
CA ARG A 221 5.01 5.31 20.84
C ARG A 221 4.30 6.54 21.38
N TYR A 222 3.19 6.90 20.75
CA TYR A 222 2.65 8.25 20.79
C TYR A 222 3.76 9.24 20.44
N ASN A 223 4.00 10.22 21.31
CA ASN A 223 5.04 11.23 21.19
C ASN A 223 6.22 10.99 22.16
N GLN A 224 6.39 9.74 22.62
CA GLN A 224 7.47 9.37 23.54
C GLN A 224 8.44 8.42 22.85
N ALA A 225 9.74 8.69 23.03
CA ALA A 225 10.80 7.77 22.64
C ALA A 225 10.69 6.48 23.47
N VAL A 226 10.76 5.33 22.80
CA VAL A 226 10.65 4.01 23.44
C VAL A 226 11.54 2.98 22.78
N GLY A 227 11.92 1.97 23.56
CA GLY A 227 12.65 0.81 23.06
C GLY A 227 14.08 1.14 22.62
N PRO A 228 14.78 0.14 22.06
CA PRO A 228 16.15 0.34 21.62
C PRO A 228 16.24 1.12 20.32
N THR A 229 17.31 1.89 20.14
CA THR A 229 17.67 2.50 18.85
C THR A 229 18.09 1.42 17.84
N PRO A 230 18.12 1.72 16.52
CA PRO A 230 18.64 0.78 15.54
C PRO A 230 20.04 0.25 15.90
N ARG A 231 20.93 1.12 16.39
CA ARG A 231 22.28 0.75 16.84
C ARG A 231 22.24 -0.25 18.00
N GLU A 232 21.41 -0.02 19.00
CA GLU A 232 21.27 -0.92 20.14
C GLU A 232 20.70 -2.28 19.73
N VAL A 233 19.77 -2.31 18.77
CA VAL A 233 19.25 -3.57 18.19
C VAL A 233 20.35 -4.32 17.44
N ALA A 234 21.17 -3.62 16.64
CA ALA A 234 22.29 -4.23 15.93
C ALA A 234 23.33 -4.84 16.90
N ALA A 235 23.62 -4.15 18.00
CA ALA A 235 24.50 -4.65 19.06
C ALA A 235 23.94 -5.92 19.72
N THR A 236 22.64 -5.92 20.04
CA THR A 236 21.94 -7.07 20.63
C THR A 236 21.94 -8.28 19.70
N ASN A 237 21.87 -8.05 18.39
CA ASN A 237 21.92 -9.10 17.36
C ASN A 237 23.35 -9.59 17.05
N GLY A 238 24.37 -9.09 17.75
CA GLY A 238 25.75 -9.55 17.61
C GLY A 238 26.41 -9.17 16.27
N TRP A 239 26.02 -8.05 15.67
CA TRP A 239 26.61 -7.59 14.42
C TRP A 239 28.10 -7.27 14.60
N SER A 240 28.92 -7.49 13.56
CA SER A 240 30.38 -7.37 13.67
C SER A 240 30.81 -5.96 14.11
N ARG A 241 31.97 -5.85 14.78
CA ARG A 241 32.51 -4.54 15.20
C ARG A 241 32.64 -3.56 14.04
N GLU A 242 33.00 -4.04 12.85
CA GLU A 242 33.12 -3.22 11.63
C GLU A 242 31.76 -2.64 11.18
N LEU A 243 30.69 -3.43 11.26
CA LEU A 243 29.32 -2.98 11.03
C LEU A 243 28.87 -1.93 12.07
N MET A 244 29.27 -2.13 13.33
CA MET A 244 29.00 -1.20 14.43
C MET A 244 29.82 0.09 14.36
N GLU A 245 31.01 0.05 13.76
CA GLU A 245 31.82 1.25 13.51
C GLU A 245 31.23 2.13 12.41
N ARG A 246 30.62 1.53 11.39
CA ARG A 246 29.84 2.25 10.36
C ARG A 246 28.52 2.83 10.89
N LEU A 247 28.10 2.46 12.10
CA LEU A 247 26.94 3.02 12.80
C LEU A 247 27.30 4.22 13.71
N LYS A 248 28.56 4.72 13.72
CA LYS A 248 29.00 5.91 14.47
C LYS A 248 28.79 7.19 13.68
#